data_AF-G0QR47-F1
#
_entry.id   AF-G0QR47-F1
#
_cell.length_a   1.000
_cell.length_b   1.000
_cell.length_c   1.000
_cell.angle_alpha   90.00
_cell.angle_beta   90.00
_cell.angle_gamma   90.00
#
_symmetry.space_group_name_H-M   'P 1'
#
loop_
_entity.id
_entity.type
_entity.pdbx_description
1 polymer ?
#
loop_
_entity_poly.entity_id
_entity_poly.type
_entity_poly.pdbx_seq_one_letter_code
_entity_poly.pdbx_strand_id
1 'polypeptide(L)'
;MPLENLGKDFVNSHWKNIIINSEYMNSYQQPLQSYYSGFTANLLRDTGFYEQIKESMGEEILYAKGVGCQHFTDNYCNSYKDEFCLPKTEQGQCDFHHIGSSNCIIGQFNESRCHTYYVQLQKECWNIKNMQQSNNQQK
;
A
#
# COMPACT_ATOMS: atom_id res chain seq x y z
N MET A 1 -2.41 -12.49 -10.38
CA MET A 1 -2.41 -11.17 -9.70
C MET A 1 -2.93 -10.11 -10.65
N PRO A 2 -3.87 -9.24 -10.23
CA PRO A 2 -4.33 -8.14 -11.07
C PRO A 2 -3.23 -7.11 -11.32
N LEU A 3 -3.09 -6.70 -12.59
CA LEU A 3 -2.18 -5.64 -12.99
C LEU A 3 -2.88 -4.28 -12.91
N GLU A 4 -2.10 -3.22 -12.75
CA GLU A 4 -2.58 -1.86 -12.85
C GLU A 4 -3.20 -1.63 -14.24
N ASN A 5 -4.35 -0.98 -14.26
CA ASN A 5 -5.10 -0.67 -15.47
C ASN A 5 -5.29 0.85 -15.64
N LEU A 6 -4.58 1.65 -14.86
CA LEU A 6 -4.63 3.11 -14.89
C LEU A 6 -3.23 3.73 -14.95
N GLY A 7 -3.13 4.87 -15.63
CA GLY A 7 -1.89 5.63 -15.79
C GLY A 7 -1.00 5.11 -16.93
N LYS A 8 -0.51 6.03 -17.76
CA LYS A 8 0.12 5.73 -19.06
C LYS A 8 1.33 4.78 -18.96
N ASP A 9 2.17 4.98 -17.95
CA ASP A 9 3.43 4.25 -17.81
C ASP A 9 3.35 3.08 -16.83
N PHE A 10 2.17 2.88 -16.22
CA PHE A 10 1.97 1.87 -15.18
C PHE A 10 1.15 0.67 -15.64
N VAL A 11 0.24 0.91 -16.58
CA VAL A 11 -0.71 -0.08 -17.09
C VAL A 11 0.03 -1.35 -17.55
N ASN A 12 -0.44 -2.51 -17.09
CA ASN A 12 0.07 -3.84 -17.41
C ASN A 12 1.53 -4.13 -16.99
N SER A 13 2.19 -3.22 -16.29
CA SER A 13 3.59 -3.40 -15.86
C SER A 13 3.76 -3.39 -14.34
N HIS A 14 2.71 -3.04 -13.61
CA HIS A 14 2.71 -2.91 -12.16
C HIS A 14 1.54 -3.67 -11.54
N TRP A 15 1.66 -4.01 -10.26
CA TRP A 15 0.55 -4.54 -9.48
C TRP A 15 -0.50 -3.47 -9.21
N LYS A 16 -1.76 -3.91 -9.20
CA LYS A 16 -2.89 -3.06 -8.83
C LYS A 16 -2.77 -2.61 -7.36
N ASN A 17 -2.53 -1.31 -7.14
CA ASN A 17 -2.22 -0.72 -5.82
C ASN A 17 -3.26 -0.99 -4.72
N ILE A 18 -4.51 -1.19 -5.12
CA ILE A 18 -5.63 -1.39 -4.18
C ILE A 18 -5.74 -2.83 -3.71
N ILE A 19 -5.13 -3.76 -4.45
CA ILE A 19 -5.17 -5.18 -4.17
C ILE A 19 -4.01 -5.56 -3.28
N ILE A 20 -2.82 -5.06 -3.60
CA ILE A 20 -1.61 -5.14 -2.78
C ILE A 20 -0.98 -3.75 -2.73
N ASN A 21 -0.54 -3.35 -1.55
CA ASN A 21 0.09 -2.06 -1.30
C ASN A 21 1.48 -2.25 -0.70
N SER A 22 2.32 -1.20 -0.78
CA SER A 22 3.71 -1.21 -0.31
C SER A 22 4.55 -2.35 -0.88
N GLU A 23 4.31 -2.79 -2.11
CA GLU A 23 5.09 -3.81 -2.82
C GLU A 23 5.97 -3.14 -3.88
N TYR A 24 7.17 -3.67 -4.15
CA TYR A 24 8.11 -3.03 -5.09
C TYR A 24 7.55 -2.76 -6.49
N MET A 25 6.70 -3.64 -7.01
CA MET A 25 6.14 -3.52 -8.36
C MET A 25 4.76 -2.83 -8.35
N ASN A 26 4.36 -2.18 -7.26
CA ASN A 26 3.18 -1.31 -7.26
C ASN A 26 3.41 -0.06 -8.13
N SER A 27 2.36 0.42 -8.78
CA SER A 27 2.44 1.63 -9.62
C SER A 27 2.61 2.90 -8.79
N TYR A 28 2.13 2.87 -7.54
CA TYR A 28 2.38 3.89 -6.54
C TYR A 28 3.24 3.32 -5.43
N GLN A 29 4.48 3.79 -5.36
CA GLN A 29 5.38 3.42 -4.29
C GLN A 29 5.07 4.25 -3.04
N GLN A 30 4.75 3.59 -1.93
CA GLN A 30 4.63 4.28 -0.65
C GLN A 30 6.00 4.85 -0.27
N PRO A 31 6.08 6.14 0.11
CA PRO A 31 7.36 6.84 0.22
C PRO A 31 8.30 6.31 1.33
N LEU A 32 7.75 5.60 2.32
CA LEU A 32 8.52 5.16 3.50
C LEU A 32 8.79 3.66 3.53
N GLN A 33 8.09 2.85 2.72
CA GLN A 33 8.22 1.40 2.76
C GLN A 33 7.83 0.76 1.44
N SER A 34 8.61 -0.23 1.02
CA SER A 34 8.26 -1.14 -0.07
C SER A 34 8.86 -2.51 0.24
N TYR A 35 8.07 -3.57 0.01
CA TYR A 35 8.43 -4.94 0.31
C TYR A 35 8.71 -5.71 -0.99
N TYR A 36 9.79 -6.47 -1.01
CA TYR A 36 10.03 -7.50 -2.02
C TYR A 36 9.29 -8.76 -1.64
N SER A 37 8.04 -8.88 -2.09
CA SER A 37 7.20 -9.98 -1.64
C SER A 37 7.36 -11.24 -2.47
N GLY A 38 6.71 -12.31 -2.01
CA GLY A 38 6.47 -13.50 -2.83
C GLY A 38 5.79 -13.21 -4.17
N PHE A 39 5.04 -12.10 -4.33
CA PHE A 39 4.41 -11.76 -5.61
C PHE A 39 5.46 -11.37 -6.66
N THR A 40 6.34 -10.42 -6.35
CA THR A 40 7.41 -10.04 -7.28
C THR A 40 8.44 -11.16 -7.45
N ALA A 41 8.79 -11.87 -6.37
CA ALA A 41 9.70 -13.00 -6.47
C ALA A 41 9.19 -14.10 -7.43
N ASN A 42 7.89 -14.44 -7.36
CA ASN A 42 7.31 -15.41 -8.29
C ASN A 42 7.08 -14.84 -9.69
N LEU A 43 6.77 -13.54 -9.85
CA LEU A 43 6.76 -12.92 -11.17
C LEU A 43 8.11 -13.08 -11.87
N LEU A 44 9.22 -12.74 -11.18
CA LEU A 44 10.56 -12.88 -11.74
C LEU A 44 10.89 -14.34 -12.07
N ARG A 45 10.47 -15.29 -11.24
CA ARG A 45 10.59 -16.73 -11.51
C ARG A 45 9.85 -17.14 -12.79
N ASP A 46 8.61 -16.69 -12.95
CA ASP A 46 7.75 -17.03 -14.07
C ASP A 46 8.22 -16.43 -15.41
N THR A 47 9.03 -15.37 -15.39
CA THR A 47 9.66 -14.84 -16.61
C THR A 47 10.65 -15.81 -17.25
N GLY A 48 11.23 -16.73 -16.46
CA GLY A 48 12.31 -17.62 -16.91
C GLY A 48 13.66 -16.92 -17.18
N PHE A 49 13.80 -15.63 -16.88
CA PHE A 49 15.05 -14.89 -17.09
C PHE A 49 16.12 -15.14 -16.02
N TYR A 50 15.71 -15.56 -14.82
CA TYR A 50 16.61 -15.76 -13.68
C TYR A 50 16.82 -17.26 -13.44
N GLU A 51 18.08 -17.67 -13.30
CA GLU A 51 18.44 -19.06 -12.98
C GLU A 51 17.90 -19.50 -11.61
N GLN A 52 17.93 -18.60 -10.62
CA GLN A 52 17.40 -18.85 -9.29
C GLN A 52 16.86 -17.57 -8.66
N ILE A 53 15.69 -17.67 -8.02
CA ILE A 53 15.16 -16.68 -7.09
C ILE A 53 15.16 -17.30 -5.70
N LYS A 54 15.95 -16.73 -4.78
CA LYS A 54 16.02 -17.20 -3.38
C LYS A 54 14.74 -16.80 -2.65
N GLU A 55 13.96 -17.79 -2.24
CA GLU A 55 12.71 -17.55 -1.49
C GLU A 55 12.95 -16.81 -0.18
N SER A 56 14.11 -17.01 0.45
CA SER A 56 14.51 -16.31 1.67
C SER A 56 14.73 -14.80 1.49
N MET A 57 14.73 -14.29 0.25
CA MET A 57 14.75 -12.85 0.00
C MET A 57 13.35 -12.24 0.08
N GLY A 58 12.30 -13.06 -0.02
CA GLY A 58 10.92 -12.62 0.06
C GLY A 58 10.58 -12.08 1.44
N GLU A 59 10.14 -10.83 1.49
CA GLU A 59 9.61 -10.16 2.65
C GLU A 59 8.12 -10.50 2.82
N GLU A 60 7.70 -10.58 4.08
CA GLU A 60 6.31 -10.79 4.42
C GLU A 60 5.51 -9.50 4.25
N ILE A 61 4.40 -9.58 3.51
CA ILE A 61 3.41 -8.51 3.44
C ILE A 61 2.22 -8.85 4.30
N LEU A 62 1.84 -7.90 5.16
CA LEU A 62 0.64 -8.00 5.99
C LEU A 62 -0.61 -7.43 5.30
N TYR A 63 -0.43 -6.50 4.37
CA TYR A 63 -1.52 -5.93 3.58
C TYR A 63 -2.29 -7.02 2.83
N ALA A 64 -3.61 -7.08 3.01
CA ALA A 64 -4.49 -8.09 2.42
C ALA A 64 -4.15 -9.53 2.82
N LYS A 65 -3.40 -9.77 3.91
CA LYS A 65 -3.09 -11.13 4.36
C LYS A 65 -4.33 -11.76 5.01
N GLY A 66 -4.77 -12.90 4.49
CA GLY A 66 -5.87 -13.68 5.07
C GLY A 66 -7.29 -13.18 4.73
N VAL A 67 -7.43 -12.14 3.90
CA VAL A 67 -8.72 -11.51 3.57
C VAL A 67 -9.62 -12.34 2.62
N GLY A 68 -9.10 -13.42 2.04
CA GLY A 68 -9.82 -14.33 1.16
C GLY A 68 -10.04 -13.83 -0.28
N CYS A 69 -10.63 -14.68 -1.12
CA CYS A 69 -10.78 -14.45 -2.57
C CYS A 69 -11.67 -13.25 -2.93
N GLN A 70 -12.58 -12.86 -2.04
CA GLN A 70 -13.49 -11.72 -2.26
C GLN A 70 -12.74 -10.40 -2.46
N HIS A 71 -11.52 -10.29 -1.94
CA HIS A 71 -10.64 -9.14 -2.13
C HIS A 71 -10.22 -8.91 -3.58
N PHE A 72 -10.26 -9.95 -4.42
CA PHE A 72 -9.77 -9.89 -5.81
C PHE A 72 -10.87 -9.86 -6.88
N THR A 73 -12.14 -9.98 -6.49
CA THR A 73 -13.26 -10.21 -7.43
C THR A 73 -14.22 -9.03 -7.52
N ASP A 74 -15.01 -8.76 -6.47
CA ASP A 74 -16.15 -7.82 -6.60
C ASP A 74 -16.21 -6.70 -5.54
N ASN A 75 -15.46 -6.83 -4.42
CA ASN A 75 -15.56 -5.94 -3.27
C ASN A 75 -14.18 -5.62 -2.64
N TYR A 76 -13.20 -5.30 -3.50
CA TYR A 76 -11.81 -5.07 -3.09
C TYR A 76 -11.66 -3.94 -2.08
N CYS A 77 -12.55 -2.93 -2.12
CA CYS A 77 -12.57 -1.83 -1.16
C CYS A 77 -13.70 -1.96 -0.16
N ASN A 78 -13.35 -2.51 1.00
CA ASN A 78 -14.23 -2.54 2.14
C ASN A 78 -13.64 -1.63 3.22
N SER A 79 -14.28 -0.49 3.49
CA SER A 79 -13.86 0.48 4.51
C SER A 79 -13.91 -0.05 5.95
N TYR A 80 -14.44 -1.26 6.17
CA TYR A 80 -14.40 -1.94 7.48
C TYR A 80 -13.15 -2.81 7.66
N LYS A 81 -12.26 -2.88 6.68
CA LYS A 81 -10.98 -3.57 6.81
C LYS A 81 -9.87 -2.55 7.09
N ASP A 82 -8.89 -2.95 7.89
CA ASP A 82 -7.79 -2.10 8.35
C ASP A 82 -6.90 -1.58 7.21
N GLU A 83 -6.89 -2.25 6.05
CA GLU A 83 -6.17 -1.78 4.86
C GLU A 83 -6.74 -0.48 4.26
N PHE A 84 -7.98 -0.14 4.62
CA PHE A 84 -8.69 1.02 4.12
C PHE A 84 -9.01 1.98 5.26
N CYS A 85 -8.81 3.26 4.99
CA CYS A 85 -8.92 4.27 6.02
C CYS A 85 -10.35 4.78 6.21
N LEU A 86 -10.61 5.34 7.38
CA LEU A 86 -11.85 6.04 7.72
C LEU A 86 -11.64 7.57 7.70
N PRO A 87 -12.21 8.30 6.72
CA PRO A 87 -11.92 9.74 6.53
C PRO A 87 -12.24 10.64 7.72
N LYS A 88 -13.17 10.23 8.59
CA LYS A 88 -13.60 11.02 9.74
C LYS A 88 -12.73 10.84 10.98
N THR A 89 -12.07 9.70 11.13
CA THR A 89 -11.41 9.30 12.38
C THR A 89 -9.90 9.14 12.24
N GLU A 90 -9.41 8.91 11.02
CA GLU A 90 -8.01 8.52 10.79
C GLU A 90 -7.20 9.57 10.02
N GLN A 91 -7.72 10.79 9.93
CA GLN A 91 -7.00 11.86 9.28
C GLN A 91 -5.75 12.27 10.09
N GLY A 92 -4.58 12.20 9.47
CA GLY A 92 -3.30 12.50 10.11
C GLY A 92 -2.79 11.39 11.04
N GLN A 93 -3.50 10.27 11.16
CA GLN A 93 -3.05 9.10 11.91
C GLN A 93 -2.02 8.30 11.10
N CYS A 94 -1.37 7.34 11.74
CA CYS A 94 -0.45 6.45 11.07
C CYS A 94 -1.18 5.59 10.03
N ASP A 95 -0.51 5.29 8.93
CA ASP A 95 -1.00 4.36 7.92
C ASP A 95 -1.13 2.93 8.47
N PHE A 96 -1.70 2.03 7.67
CA PHE A 96 -1.85 0.61 8.00
C PHE A 96 -0.57 -0.04 8.52
N HIS A 97 0.59 0.27 7.94
CA HIS A 97 1.87 -0.31 8.38
C HIS A 97 2.44 0.36 9.64
N HIS A 98 1.79 1.42 10.15
CA HIS A 98 2.24 2.24 11.28
C HIS A 98 3.60 2.92 11.05
N ILE A 99 3.89 3.26 9.79
CA ILE A 99 5.20 3.74 9.34
C ILE A 99 5.20 5.27 9.22
N GLY A 100 4.15 5.84 8.66
CA GLY A 100 4.04 7.29 8.48
C GLY A 100 2.65 7.83 8.71
N SER A 101 2.60 9.07 9.20
CA SER A 101 1.35 9.83 9.27
C SER A 101 0.78 10.01 7.87
N SER A 102 -0.52 9.78 7.74
CA SER A 102 -1.19 9.69 6.46
C SER A 102 -2.51 10.45 6.45
N ASN A 103 -2.92 10.88 5.26
CA ASN A 103 -4.25 11.41 5.02
C ASN A 103 -5.11 10.32 4.40
N CYS A 104 -6.36 10.25 4.83
CA CYS A 104 -7.32 9.35 4.21
C CYS A 104 -7.88 9.99 2.95
N ILE A 105 -7.56 9.42 1.78
CA ILE A 105 -7.99 9.93 0.48
C ILE A 105 -9.06 9.01 -0.09
N ILE A 106 -10.20 9.60 -0.43
CA ILE A 106 -11.30 8.93 -1.14
C ILE A 106 -11.02 9.01 -2.64
N GLY A 107 -11.13 7.88 -3.34
CA GLY A 107 -11.02 7.87 -4.79
C GLY A 107 -9.59 7.91 -5.34
N GLN A 108 -8.59 7.65 -4.50
CA GLN A 108 -7.21 7.54 -4.95
C GLN A 108 -7.09 6.47 -6.05
N PHE A 109 -6.21 6.70 -7.03
CA PHE A 109 -6.03 5.84 -8.20
C PHE A 109 -7.31 5.63 -9.03
N ASN A 110 -8.18 6.64 -9.10
CA ASN A 110 -9.47 6.57 -9.80
C ASN A 110 -10.41 5.46 -9.28
N GLU A 111 -10.19 5.01 -8.04
CA GLU A 111 -10.99 4.00 -7.38
C GLU A 111 -12.01 4.67 -6.45
N SER A 112 -13.05 5.27 -7.03
CA SER A 112 -14.01 6.16 -6.33
C SER A 112 -14.63 5.61 -5.04
N ARG A 113 -14.71 4.27 -4.90
CA ARG A 113 -15.29 3.59 -3.73
C ARG A 113 -14.27 3.26 -2.64
N CYS A 114 -13.02 3.63 -2.83
CA CYS A 114 -11.91 3.21 -1.98
C CYS A 114 -11.35 4.37 -1.18
N HIS A 115 -11.07 4.10 0.09
CA HIS A 115 -10.43 5.03 0.99
C HIS A 115 -9.04 4.50 1.32
N THR A 116 -7.99 5.19 0.88
CA THR A 116 -6.62 4.73 1.05
C THR A 116 -5.79 5.72 1.83
N TYR A 117 -4.80 5.20 2.55
CA TYR A 117 -3.82 6.01 3.25
C TYR A 117 -2.82 6.62 2.25
N TYR A 118 -2.70 7.94 2.27
CA TYR A 118 -1.67 8.69 1.59
C TYR A 118 -0.63 9.17 2.60
N VAL A 119 0.50 8.48 2.65
CA VAL A 119 1.58 8.77 3.61
C VAL A 119 2.29 10.06 3.24
N GLN A 120 2.50 10.94 4.23
CA GLN A 120 3.27 12.15 4.06
C GLN A 120 4.76 11.88 4.27
N LEU A 121 5.59 12.35 3.33
CA LEU A 121 7.06 12.32 3.47
C LEU A 121 7.50 13.03 4.75
N GLN A 122 8.56 12.51 5.40
CA GLN A 122 9.18 13.10 6.60
C GLN A 122 8.25 13.20 7.82
N LYS A 123 7.16 12.44 7.83
CA LYS A 123 6.25 12.31 8.99
C LYS A 123 6.20 10.88 9.48
N GLU A 124 7.37 10.30 9.74
CA GLU A 124 7.47 8.96 10.29
C GLU A 124 6.80 8.90 11.67
N CYS A 125 5.97 7.89 11.90
CA CYS A 125 5.21 7.73 13.13
C CYS A 125 6.08 7.34 14.33
N TRP A 126 7.22 6.68 14.09
CA TRP A 126 8.20 6.36 15.12
C TRP A 126 9.11 7.53 15.49
N ASN A 127 9.08 8.64 14.74
CA ASN A 127 9.96 9.79 14.98
C ASN A 127 9.31 10.79 15.94
N ILE A 128 9.86 10.87 17.15
CA ILE A 128 9.33 11.70 18.25
C ILE A 128 9.28 13.19 17.90
N LYS A 129 10.18 13.69 17.04
CA LYS A 129 10.19 15.10 16.63
C LYS A 129 8.93 15.45 15.81
N ASN A 130 8.40 14.49 15.05
CA ASN A 130 7.20 14.68 14.25
C ASN A 130 5.94 14.69 15.12
N MET A 131 5.96 13.96 16.24
CA MET A 131 4.87 13.96 17.23
C MET A 131 4.78 15.28 18.04
N GLN A 132 5.86 16.05 18.13
CA GLN A 132 5.86 17.33 18.85
C GLN A 132 5.31 18.49 18.00
N GLN A 133 5.37 18.41 16.68
CA GLN A 133 4.88 19.47 15.78
C GLN A 133 3.35 19.52 15.69
N SER A 134 2.65 18.39 15.85
CA SER A 134 1.18 18.34 15.84
C SER A 134 0.53 19.07 17.02
N ASN A 135 1.22 19.14 18.17
CA ASN A 135 0.70 19.82 19.37
C ASN A 135 0.87 21.35 19.33
N ASN A 136 1.71 21.89 18.45
CA ASN A 136 1.92 23.33 18.32
C ASN A 136 1.02 24.00 17.27
N GLN A 137 0.24 23.23 16.49
CA GLN A 137 -0.73 23.76 15.52
C GLN A 137 -2.15 23.88 16.08
N GLN A 138 -2.35 23.64 17.38
CA GLN A 138 -3.64 23.79 18.09
C GLN A 138 -3.67 24.98 19.07
N LYS A 139 -2.82 26.00 18.89
CA LYS A 139 -2.88 27.27 19.64
C LYS A 139 -3.20 28.44 18.73
#